data_AF-A0A3D0DB42-F1
#
_entry.id   AF-A0A3D0DB42-F1
#
_cell.length_a   1.000
_cell.length_b   1.000
_cell.length_c   1.000
_cell.angle_alpha   90.00
_cell.angle_beta   90.00
_cell.angle_gamma   90.00
#
_symmetry.space_group_name_H-M   'P 1'
#
loop_
_entity.id
_entity.type
_entity.pdbx_description
1 polymer ?
#
loop_
_entity_poly.entity_id
_entity_poly.type
_entity_poly.pdbx_seq_one_letter_code
_entity_poly.pdbx_strand_id
1 'polypeptide(L)'
;MVWHGIFGIERNVEALLSPTHLLEALGMWAMVSGPMRTAWKRSDLSIANNWMAMGPMLLSLMATMSGFMFMTQFAHPIHTPHALLSSADAALGVAAVLLQATILTGIVLLAVRRWTTLPFGSFTLVFTLNALAMATQHDHYALVPPAALAGLVADLLLRLTKPSVAQPVAFRLFAIGVPVVYYLFYFLALEITAGLRWTITLWGGAIVLAGIAGGLMSYLLVLPSGFVESTEKAPIR
;
A
#
# COMPACT_ATOMS: atom_id res chain seq x y z
N MET A 1 -13.11 26.84 10.06
CA MET A 1 -13.06 28.27 10.48
C MET A 1 -13.11 28.45 11.98
N VAL A 2 -14.03 27.82 12.72
CA VAL A 2 -14.04 27.90 14.20
C VAL A 2 -12.71 27.47 14.81
N TRP A 3 -12.15 26.33 14.37
CA TRP A 3 -10.86 25.84 14.85
C TRP A 3 -9.72 26.83 14.62
N HIS A 4 -9.56 27.33 13.38
CA HIS A 4 -8.53 28.34 13.07
C HIS A 4 -8.72 29.66 13.82
N GLY A 5 -9.95 30.01 14.19
CA GLY A 5 -10.24 31.19 15.00
C GLY A 5 -9.81 31.06 16.47
N ILE A 6 -9.76 29.83 17.01
CA ILE A 6 -9.39 29.57 18.41
C ILE A 6 -7.91 29.21 18.55
N PHE A 7 -7.39 28.36 17.66
CA PHE A 7 -6.04 27.79 17.77
C PHE A 7 -5.04 28.31 16.73
N GLY A 8 -5.49 29.17 15.81
CA GLY A 8 -4.66 29.70 14.72
C GLY A 8 -4.65 28.80 13.48
N ILE A 9 -3.93 29.24 12.45
CA ILE A 9 -3.77 28.50 11.19
C ILE A 9 -2.50 27.64 11.28
N GLU A 10 -2.66 26.34 11.13
CA GLU A 10 -1.58 25.36 11.20
C GLU A 10 -0.66 25.43 9.97
N ARG A 11 0.57 24.95 10.13
CA ARG A 11 1.56 24.87 9.05
C ARG A 11 2.21 23.49 9.01
N ASN A 12 2.71 23.10 7.83
CA ASN A 12 3.43 21.84 7.63
C ASN A 12 2.59 20.61 8.08
N VAL A 13 3.18 19.74 8.90
CA VAL A 13 2.54 18.50 9.39
C VAL A 13 1.28 18.81 10.21
N GLU A 14 1.27 19.89 10.99
CA GLU A 14 0.10 20.28 11.79
C GLU A 14 -1.11 20.59 10.90
N ALA A 15 -0.89 21.16 9.71
CA ALA A 15 -1.97 21.42 8.77
C ALA A 15 -2.62 20.11 8.34
N LEU A 16 -1.83 19.11 7.99
CA LEU A 16 -2.33 17.80 7.57
C LEU A 16 -3.12 17.08 8.68
N LEU A 17 -2.70 17.27 9.94
CA LEU A 17 -3.30 16.65 11.12
C LEU A 17 -4.40 17.52 11.77
N SER A 18 -4.69 18.69 11.21
CA SER A 18 -5.70 19.57 11.80
C SER A 18 -7.10 18.95 11.68
N PRO A 19 -8.02 19.24 12.62
CA PRO A 19 -9.37 18.68 12.57
C PRO A 19 -10.12 18.98 11.27
N THR A 20 -9.83 20.11 10.62
CA THR A 20 -10.45 20.47 9.34
C THR A 20 -9.97 19.57 8.21
N HIS A 21 -8.66 19.38 8.04
CA HIS A 21 -8.11 18.51 7.00
C HIS A 21 -8.42 17.03 7.25
N LEU A 22 -8.45 16.58 8.51
CA LEU A 22 -8.89 15.22 8.84
C LEU A 22 -10.36 14.98 8.47
N LEU A 23 -11.24 15.96 8.73
CA LEU A 23 -12.64 15.86 8.35
C LEU A 23 -12.81 15.86 6.83
N GLU A 24 -12.05 16.69 6.12
CA GLU A 24 -12.01 16.68 4.65
C GLU A 24 -11.50 15.35 4.09
N ALA A 25 -10.43 14.81 4.67
CA ALA A 25 -9.88 13.50 4.28
C ALA A 25 -10.91 12.38 4.50
N LEU A 26 -11.61 12.37 5.64
CA LEU A 26 -12.69 11.43 5.91
C LEU A 26 -13.83 11.54 4.89
N GLY A 27 -14.28 12.76 4.58
CA GLY A 27 -15.28 13.01 3.55
C GLY A 27 -14.82 12.53 2.17
N MET A 28 -13.58 12.85 1.80
CA MET A 28 -12.96 12.41 0.56
C MET A 28 -12.89 10.88 0.48
N TRP A 29 -12.39 10.19 1.51
CA TRP A 29 -12.35 8.73 1.53
C TRP A 29 -13.74 8.10 1.43
N ALA A 30 -14.75 8.67 2.10
CA ALA A 30 -16.12 8.21 1.98
C ALA A 30 -16.64 8.33 0.53
N MET A 31 -16.29 9.40 -0.18
CA MET A 31 -16.64 9.62 -1.59
C MET A 31 -15.86 8.70 -2.53
N VAL A 32 -14.52 8.75 -2.50
CA VAL A 32 -13.67 8.08 -3.50
C VAL A 32 -13.70 6.56 -3.38
N SER A 33 -13.97 5.99 -2.19
CA SER A 33 -14.12 4.54 -2.02
C SER A 33 -15.50 4.01 -2.43
N GLY A 34 -16.42 4.87 -2.90
CA GLY A 34 -17.78 4.49 -3.34
C GLY A 34 -17.82 3.37 -4.38
N PRO A 35 -17.15 3.49 -5.54
CA PRO A 35 -17.12 2.43 -6.54
C PRO A 35 -16.53 1.11 -6.01
N MET A 36 -15.48 1.18 -5.18
CA MET A 36 -14.91 0.00 -4.52
C MET A 36 -15.92 -0.70 -3.61
N ARG A 37 -16.64 0.04 -2.75
CA ARG A 37 -17.69 -0.53 -1.86
C ARG A 37 -18.85 -1.13 -2.66
N THR A 38 -19.23 -0.50 -3.77
CA THR A 38 -20.28 -1.03 -4.65
C THR A 38 -19.84 -2.34 -5.31
N ALA A 39 -18.62 -2.37 -5.86
CA ALA A 39 -18.06 -3.60 -6.43
C ALA A 39 -17.93 -4.72 -5.37
N TRP A 40 -17.60 -4.36 -4.13
CA TRP A 40 -17.47 -5.33 -3.02
C TRP A 40 -18.79 -6.04 -2.70
N LYS A 41 -19.94 -5.39 -2.93
CA LYS A 41 -21.27 -5.99 -2.67
C LYS A 41 -21.79 -6.85 -3.83
N ARG A 42 -21.17 -6.81 -5.01
CA ARG A 42 -21.59 -7.62 -6.16
C ARG A 42 -21.10 -9.06 -6.00
N SER A 43 -22.01 -10.02 -6.15
CA SER A 43 -21.72 -11.46 -6.15
C SER A 43 -21.38 -12.01 -7.55
N ASP A 44 -21.50 -11.18 -8.58
CA ASP A 44 -21.25 -11.58 -9.95
C ASP A 44 -19.76 -11.80 -10.21
N LEU A 45 -19.39 -13.04 -10.54
CA LEU A 45 -18.02 -13.42 -10.89
C LEU A 45 -17.71 -13.20 -12.38
N SER A 46 -18.73 -12.88 -13.22
CA SER A 46 -18.56 -12.66 -14.66
C SER A 46 -17.76 -11.40 -15.01
N ILE A 47 -17.61 -10.48 -14.05
CA ILE A 47 -16.86 -9.23 -14.18
C ILE A 47 -15.36 -9.36 -13.87
N ALA A 48 -14.93 -10.55 -13.42
CA ALA A 48 -13.53 -10.84 -13.12
C ALA A 48 -12.61 -10.62 -14.33
N ASN A 49 -11.42 -10.05 -14.10
CA ASN A 49 -10.39 -9.86 -15.14
C ASN A 49 -10.84 -8.99 -16.34
N ASN A 50 -11.86 -8.13 -16.16
CA ASN A 50 -12.35 -7.22 -17.19
C ASN A 50 -12.15 -5.74 -16.79
N TRP A 51 -11.35 -5.00 -17.56
CA TRP A 51 -11.08 -3.58 -17.34
C TRP A 51 -12.33 -2.69 -17.38
N MET A 52 -13.30 -2.95 -18.27
CA MET A 52 -14.52 -2.16 -18.34
C MET A 52 -15.37 -2.31 -17.08
N ALA A 53 -15.35 -3.50 -16.47
CA ALA A 53 -16.13 -3.77 -15.27
C ALA A 53 -15.40 -3.38 -13.97
N MET A 54 -14.06 -3.54 -13.94
CA MET A 54 -13.25 -3.33 -12.75
C MET A 54 -12.53 -1.98 -12.72
N GLY A 55 -12.43 -1.26 -13.84
CA GLY A 55 -11.76 0.04 -13.96
C GLY A 55 -12.23 1.07 -12.92
N PRO A 56 -13.54 1.33 -12.75
CA PRO A 56 -14.03 2.23 -11.71
C PRO A 56 -13.63 1.81 -10.30
N MET A 57 -13.61 0.50 -10.00
CA MET A 57 -13.16 -0.02 -8.71
C MET A 57 -11.65 0.18 -8.53
N LEU A 58 -10.84 -0.06 -9.56
CA LEU A 58 -9.37 0.11 -9.51
C LEU A 58 -8.97 1.58 -9.35
N LEU A 59 -9.66 2.50 -10.03
CA LEU A 59 -9.47 3.94 -9.83
C LEU A 59 -9.88 4.36 -8.40
N SER A 60 -10.97 3.79 -7.88
CA SER A 60 -11.42 4.00 -6.51
C SER A 60 -10.41 3.45 -5.47
N LEU A 61 -9.82 2.29 -5.72
CA LEU A 61 -8.75 1.69 -4.92
C LEU A 61 -7.49 2.58 -4.93
N MET A 62 -7.07 3.03 -6.12
CA MET A 62 -5.94 3.94 -6.30
C MET A 62 -6.14 5.27 -5.57
N ALA A 63 -7.32 5.89 -5.70
CA ALA A 63 -7.64 7.15 -5.04
C ALA A 63 -7.69 6.98 -3.52
N THR A 64 -8.24 5.86 -3.04
CA THR A 64 -8.27 5.54 -1.60
C THR A 64 -6.85 5.38 -1.05
N MET A 65 -6.01 4.57 -1.72
CA MET A 65 -4.59 4.40 -1.37
C MET A 65 -3.85 5.72 -1.36
N SER A 66 -4.01 6.53 -2.41
CA SER A 66 -3.32 7.81 -2.53
C SER A 66 -3.78 8.82 -1.47
N GLY A 67 -5.06 8.80 -1.08
CA GLY A 67 -5.53 9.61 0.05
C GLY A 67 -4.86 9.22 1.37
N PHE A 68 -4.75 7.91 1.67
CA PHE A 68 -4.02 7.44 2.87
C PHE A 68 -2.55 7.83 2.86
N MET A 69 -1.89 7.67 1.71
CA MET A 69 -0.48 8.00 1.55
C MET A 69 -0.23 9.51 1.57
N PHE A 70 -1.16 10.32 1.05
CA PHE A 70 -1.12 11.77 1.16
C PHE A 70 -1.29 12.24 2.61
N MET A 71 -2.24 11.68 3.37
CA MET A 71 -2.41 12.00 4.80
C MET A 71 -1.23 11.54 5.65
N THR A 72 -0.42 10.61 5.17
CA THR A 72 0.80 10.12 5.81
C THR A 72 2.07 10.58 5.07
N GLN A 73 1.98 11.61 4.23
CA GLN A 73 3.08 12.04 3.36
C GLN A 73 4.33 12.49 4.12
N PHE A 74 4.15 12.97 5.36
CA PHE A 74 5.25 13.30 6.28
C PHE A 74 6.18 12.11 6.57
N ALA A 75 5.70 10.88 6.32
CA ALA A 75 6.44 9.64 6.42
C ALA A 75 6.27 8.84 5.11
N HIS A 76 6.50 9.48 3.95
CA HIS A 76 6.42 8.83 2.64
C HIS A 76 7.76 8.88 1.88
N PRO A 77 8.36 7.72 1.49
CA PRO A 77 9.68 7.66 0.87
C PRO A 77 9.83 8.37 -0.49
N ILE A 78 8.75 8.53 -1.27
CA ILE A 78 8.76 9.33 -2.50
C ILE A 78 8.65 10.83 -2.19
N HIS A 79 7.93 11.22 -1.14
CA HIS A 79 7.80 12.63 -0.78
C HIS A 79 9.13 13.13 -0.19
N THR A 80 9.67 12.39 0.79
CA THR A 80 10.95 12.69 1.42
C THR A 80 11.85 11.45 1.35
N PRO A 81 12.75 11.36 0.35
CA PRO A 81 13.66 10.24 0.20
C PRO A 81 14.83 10.34 1.20
N HIS A 82 14.56 9.98 2.45
CA HIS A 82 15.52 10.03 3.57
C HIS A 82 16.82 9.27 3.29
N ALA A 83 16.81 8.31 2.36
CA ALA A 83 17.98 7.55 1.94
C ALA A 83 19.03 8.39 1.18
N LEU A 84 18.64 9.56 0.66
CA LEU A 84 19.51 10.57 0.07
C LEU A 84 19.97 11.64 1.08
N LEU A 85 19.41 11.62 2.29
CA LEU A 85 19.69 12.56 3.37
C LEU A 85 20.71 11.98 4.36
N SER A 86 20.95 12.69 5.45
CA SER A 86 21.91 12.28 6.47
C SER A 86 21.52 10.96 7.16
N SER A 87 22.50 10.26 7.73
CA SER A 87 22.24 9.08 8.55
C SER A 87 21.51 9.39 9.86
N ALA A 88 21.46 10.66 10.29
CA ALA A 88 20.73 11.08 11.49
C ALA A 88 19.21 10.83 11.32
N ASP A 89 18.71 10.85 10.08
CA ASP A 89 17.29 10.66 9.77
C ASP A 89 16.96 9.22 9.37
N ALA A 90 17.93 8.30 9.48
CA ALA A 90 17.78 6.90 9.09
C ALA A 90 16.58 6.22 9.75
N ALA A 91 16.41 6.44 11.05
CA ALA A 91 15.32 5.84 11.81
C ALA A 91 13.93 6.28 11.30
N LEU A 92 13.77 7.58 11.02
CA LEU A 92 12.53 8.13 10.46
C LEU A 92 12.29 7.62 9.03
N GLY A 93 13.34 7.54 8.21
CA GLY A 93 13.23 6.97 6.87
C GLY A 93 12.81 5.50 6.88
N VAL A 94 13.37 4.69 7.79
CA VAL A 94 12.97 3.28 7.94
C VAL A 94 11.53 3.20 8.45
N ALA A 95 11.14 4.02 9.42
CA ALA A 95 9.75 4.08 9.89
C ALA A 95 8.78 4.46 8.76
N ALA A 96 9.14 5.42 7.90
CA ALA A 96 8.37 5.78 6.71
C ALA A 96 8.23 4.62 5.74
N VAL A 97 9.33 3.90 5.44
CA VAL A 97 9.29 2.69 4.60
C VAL A 97 8.32 1.66 5.16
N LEU A 98 8.38 1.37 6.46
CA LEU A 98 7.52 0.37 7.12
C LEU A 98 6.05 0.79 7.16
N LEU A 99 5.77 2.06 7.48
CA LEU A 99 4.41 2.59 7.47
C LEU A 99 3.79 2.45 6.07
N GLN A 100 4.48 2.92 5.04
CA GLN A 100 3.96 2.88 3.68
C GLN A 100 3.92 1.46 3.11
N ALA A 101 4.87 0.59 3.47
CA ALA A 101 4.82 -0.84 3.13
C ALA A 101 3.54 -1.50 3.67
N THR A 102 3.17 -1.16 4.91
CA THR A 102 2.00 -1.70 5.60
C THR A 102 0.71 -1.22 4.94
N ILE A 103 0.60 0.07 4.65
CA ILE A 103 -0.57 0.67 3.95
C ILE A 103 -0.71 0.06 2.55
N LEU A 104 0.36 0.06 1.77
CA LEU A 104 0.40 -0.51 0.42
C LEU A 104 -0.05 -1.98 0.44
N THR A 105 0.59 -2.79 1.28
CA THR A 105 0.30 -4.23 1.34
C THR A 105 -1.11 -4.49 1.86
N GLY A 106 -1.58 -3.76 2.88
CA GLY A 106 -2.93 -3.91 3.41
C GLY A 106 -4.00 -3.69 2.35
N ILE A 107 -3.89 -2.61 1.56
CA ILE A 107 -4.83 -2.30 0.48
C ILE A 107 -4.75 -3.33 -0.65
N VAL A 108 -3.54 -3.71 -1.06
CA VAL A 108 -3.31 -4.73 -2.08
C VAL A 108 -3.93 -6.07 -1.67
N LEU A 109 -3.69 -6.54 -0.44
CA LEU A 109 -4.21 -7.80 0.03
C LEU A 109 -5.73 -7.78 0.23
N LEU A 110 -6.32 -6.65 0.64
CA LEU A 110 -7.78 -6.50 0.68
C LEU A 110 -8.39 -6.67 -0.71
N ALA A 111 -7.77 -6.09 -1.74
CA ALA A 111 -8.22 -6.25 -3.13
C ALA A 111 -8.07 -7.70 -3.60
N VAL A 112 -6.91 -8.33 -3.42
CA VAL A 112 -6.67 -9.74 -3.82
C VAL A 112 -7.58 -10.71 -3.08
N ARG A 113 -7.82 -10.48 -1.78
CA ARG A 113 -8.71 -11.32 -0.98
C ARG A 113 -10.14 -11.28 -1.52
N ARG A 114 -10.62 -10.09 -1.92
CA ARG A 114 -11.99 -9.93 -2.37
C ARG A 114 -12.19 -10.36 -3.82
N TRP A 115 -11.21 -10.05 -4.67
CA TRP A 115 -11.22 -10.32 -6.09
C TRP A 115 -9.98 -11.15 -6.43
N THR A 116 -10.14 -12.47 -6.43
CA THR A 116 -9.08 -13.45 -6.69
C THR A 116 -8.37 -13.21 -8.04
N THR A 117 -9.05 -12.54 -8.98
CA THR A 117 -8.52 -12.21 -10.30
C THR A 117 -8.78 -10.74 -10.61
N LEU A 118 -7.70 -9.97 -10.76
CA LEU A 118 -7.72 -8.59 -11.26
C LEU A 118 -7.23 -8.56 -12.72
N PRO A 119 -7.66 -7.57 -13.54
CA PRO A 119 -7.09 -7.34 -14.87
C PRO A 119 -5.58 -7.13 -14.81
N PHE A 120 -4.84 -7.57 -15.83
CA PHE A 120 -3.39 -7.25 -15.90
C PHE A 120 -3.18 -5.74 -15.87
N GLY A 121 -2.12 -5.30 -15.19
CA GLY A 121 -1.79 -3.88 -15.09
C GLY A 121 -2.56 -3.18 -13.97
N SER A 122 -3.30 -3.90 -13.13
CA SER A 122 -4.04 -3.30 -12.01
C SER A 122 -3.09 -2.67 -11.00
N PHE A 123 -2.07 -3.42 -10.56
CA PHE A 123 -1.08 -2.88 -9.61
C PHE A 123 -0.11 -1.92 -10.28
N THR A 124 0.24 -2.16 -11.55
CA THR A 124 0.98 -1.19 -12.37
C THR A 124 0.29 0.16 -12.38
N LEU A 125 -1.01 0.21 -12.69
CA LEU A 125 -1.79 1.46 -12.69
C LEU A 125 -1.84 2.09 -11.30
N VAL A 126 -2.21 1.33 -10.27
CA VAL A 126 -2.36 1.83 -8.89
C VAL A 126 -1.05 2.42 -8.37
N PHE A 127 0.06 1.70 -8.51
CA PHE A 127 1.37 2.14 -8.00
C PHE A 127 1.93 3.31 -8.80
N THR A 128 1.79 3.30 -10.13
CA THR A 128 2.27 4.39 -10.99
C THR A 128 1.55 5.69 -10.69
N LEU A 129 0.22 5.67 -10.63
CA LEU A 129 -0.55 6.89 -10.39
C LEU A 129 -0.37 7.41 -8.96
N ASN A 130 -0.23 6.51 -7.98
CA ASN A 130 0.11 6.91 -6.61
C ASN A 130 1.49 7.56 -6.53
N ALA A 131 2.50 6.94 -7.15
CA ALA A 131 3.85 7.50 -7.20
C ALA A 131 3.88 8.85 -7.92
N LEU A 132 3.10 9.00 -8.99
CA LEU A 132 2.96 10.27 -9.72
C LEU A 132 2.35 11.35 -8.81
N ALA A 133 1.28 11.05 -8.08
CA ALA A 133 0.63 11.99 -7.17
C ALA A 133 1.58 12.46 -6.04
N MET A 134 2.45 11.58 -5.53
CA MET A 134 3.45 11.95 -4.54
C MET A 134 4.63 12.70 -5.17
N ALA A 135 5.07 12.30 -6.36
CA ALA A 135 6.18 12.93 -7.07
C ALA A 135 5.90 14.38 -7.43
N THR A 136 4.66 14.74 -7.79
CA THR A 136 4.28 16.12 -8.13
C THR A 136 4.44 17.13 -7.00
N GLN A 137 4.63 16.66 -5.76
CA GLN A 137 4.73 17.53 -4.59
C GLN A 137 6.13 18.12 -4.41
N HIS A 138 7.16 17.41 -4.86
CA HIS A 138 8.58 17.76 -4.69
C HIS A 138 9.41 17.48 -5.97
N ASP A 139 8.75 17.36 -7.12
CA ASP A 139 9.36 17.06 -8.43
C ASP A 139 10.22 15.78 -8.51
N HIS A 140 9.86 14.76 -7.72
CA HIS A 140 10.57 13.47 -7.68
C HIS A 140 10.10 12.48 -8.78
N TYR A 141 9.91 12.95 -10.02
CA TYR A 141 9.34 12.15 -11.11
C TYR A 141 10.18 10.92 -11.51
N ALA A 142 11.48 10.93 -11.20
CA ALA A 142 12.38 9.79 -11.41
C ALA A 142 11.95 8.53 -10.63
N LEU A 143 11.11 8.68 -9.60
CA LEU A 143 10.58 7.57 -8.79
C LEU A 143 9.26 6.98 -9.34
N VAL A 144 8.69 7.55 -10.41
CA VAL A 144 7.48 7.00 -11.05
C VAL A 144 7.77 5.71 -11.83
N PRO A 145 8.81 5.63 -12.69
CA PRO A 145 9.17 4.39 -13.37
C PRO A 145 9.44 3.18 -12.44
N PRO A 146 10.23 3.27 -11.35
CA PRO A 146 10.45 2.12 -10.47
C PRO A 146 9.16 1.65 -9.79
N ALA A 147 8.23 2.55 -9.44
CA ALA A 147 6.92 2.18 -8.91
C ALA A 147 6.07 1.44 -9.96
N ALA A 148 6.12 1.86 -11.22
CA ALA A 148 5.46 1.17 -12.33
C ALA A 148 6.02 -0.24 -12.54
N LEU A 149 7.35 -0.40 -12.52
CA LEU A 149 8.02 -1.69 -12.62
C LEU A 149 7.65 -2.62 -11.46
N ALA A 150 7.58 -2.09 -10.24
CA ALA A 150 7.12 -2.84 -9.08
C ALA A 150 5.68 -3.34 -9.25
N GLY A 151 4.80 -2.48 -9.78
CA GLY A 151 3.42 -2.84 -10.07
C GLY A 151 3.31 -3.92 -11.14
N LEU A 152 4.14 -3.85 -12.18
CA LEU A 152 4.21 -4.86 -13.23
C LEU A 152 4.62 -6.23 -12.68
N VAL A 153 5.63 -6.25 -11.81
CA VAL A 153 6.05 -7.48 -11.13
C VAL A 153 4.94 -7.97 -10.19
N ALA A 154 4.24 -7.10 -9.47
CA ALA A 154 3.11 -7.49 -8.64
C ALA A 154 1.96 -8.10 -9.47
N ASP A 155 1.64 -7.53 -10.64
CA ASP A 155 0.65 -8.08 -11.57
C ASP A 155 1.08 -9.45 -12.10
N LEU A 156 2.38 -9.64 -12.39
CA LEU A 156 2.93 -10.92 -12.79
C LEU A 156 2.86 -11.95 -11.65
N LEU A 157 3.25 -11.57 -10.44
CA LEU A 157 3.17 -12.43 -9.25
C LEU A 157 1.72 -12.86 -8.98
N LEU A 158 0.76 -11.94 -9.09
CA LEU A 158 -0.67 -12.25 -8.95
C LEU A 158 -1.11 -13.32 -9.97
N ARG A 159 -0.69 -13.18 -11.23
CA ARG A 159 -1.03 -14.12 -12.31
C ARG A 159 -0.39 -15.49 -12.16
N LEU A 160 0.89 -15.53 -11.78
CA LEU A 160 1.67 -16.76 -11.68
C LEU A 160 1.32 -17.55 -10.42
N THR A 161 1.19 -16.88 -9.29
CA THR A 161 1.02 -17.55 -7.98
C THR A 161 -0.45 -17.69 -7.56
N LYS A 162 -1.36 -16.91 -8.17
CA LYS A 162 -2.81 -16.92 -7.88
C LYS A 162 -3.10 -16.92 -6.37
N PRO A 163 -2.53 -15.97 -5.61
CA PRO A 163 -2.64 -15.90 -4.17
C PRO A 163 -4.12 -15.82 -3.76
N SER A 164 -4.53 -16.69 -2.83
CA SER A 164 -5.90 -16.75 -2.34
C SER A 164 -5.94 -17.26 -0.91
N VAL A 165 -7.06 -17.04 -0.21
CA VAL A 165 -7.26 -17.56 1.15
C VAL A 165 -7.21 -19.10 1.21
N ALA A 166 -7.50 -19.78 0.10
CA ALA A 166 -7.38 -21.23 -0.04
C ALA A 166 -5.92 -21.70 -0.20
N GLN A 167 -5.00 -20.79 -0.51
CA GLN A 167 -3.56 -21.06 -0.66
C GLN A 167 -2.74 -20.14 0.26
N PRO A 168 -2.75 -20.37 1.59
CA PRO A 168 -2.16 -19.46 2.57
C PRO A 168 -0.68 -19.15 2.31
N VAL A 169 0.08 -20.13 1.85
CA VAL A 169 1.51 -19.96 1.54
C VAL A 169 1.70 -18.98 0.38
N ALA A 170 1.00 -19.18 -0.73
CA ALA A 170 1.07 -18.27 -1.88
C ALA A 170 0.61 -16.86 -1.50
N PHE A 171 -0.45 -16.74 -0.70
CA PHE A 171 -0.96 -15.45 -0.19
C PHE A 171 0.08 -14.71 0.67
N ARG A 172 0.77 -15.43 1.56
CA ARG A 172 1.85 -14.89 2.42
C ARG A 172 3.09 -14.49 1.62
N LEU A 173 3.52 -15.34 0.69
CA LEU A 173 4.66 -15.03 -0.17
C LEU A 173 4.37 -13.81 -1.05
N PHE A 174 3.14 -13.69 -1.56
CA PHE A 174 2.71 -12.48 -2.27
C PHE A 174 2.75 -11.24 -1.37
N ALA A 175 2.23 -11.35 -0.14
CA ALA A 175 2.25 -10.28 0.85
C ALA A 175 3.66 -9.81 1.23
N ILE A 176 4.64 -10.71 1.30
CA ILE A 176 6.05 -10.39 1.53
C ILE A 176 6.68 -9.81 0.27
N GLY A 177 6.42 -10.44 -0.88
CA GLY A 177 7.09 -10.12 -2.15
C GLY A 177 6.74 -8.73 -2.69
N VAL A 178 5.49 -8.30 -2.59
CA VAL A 178 5.04 -7.00 -3.11
C VAL A 178 5.83 -5.81 -2.53
N PRO A 179 5.90 -5.60 -1.20
CA PRO A 179 6.68 -4.51 -0.64
C PRO A 179 8.20 -4.70 -0.84
N VAL A 180 8.72 -5.94 -0.83
CA VAL A 180 10.14 -6.20 -1.12
C VAL A 180 10.52 -5.71 -2.51
N VAL A 181 9.74 -6.08 -3.51
CA VAL A 181 9.97 -5.68 -4.90
C VAL A 181 9.81 -4.16 -5.07
N TYR A 182 8.78 -3.57 -4.46
CA TYR A 182 8.56 -2.14 -4.51
C TYR A 182 9.76 -1.36 -3.97
N TYR A 183 10.24 -1.71 -2.78
CA TYR A 183 11.36 -1.01 -2.17
C TYR A 183 12.70 -1.35 -2.82
N LEU A 184 12.87 -2.55 -3.37
CA LEU A 184 14.04 -2.88 -4.17
C LEU A 184 14.16 -1.94 -5.37
N PHE A 185 13.10 -1.76 -6.16
CA PHE A 185 13.14 -0.85 -7.29
C PHE A 185 13.30 0.61 -6.86
N TYR A 186 12.67 1.04 -5.77
CA TYR A 186 12.84 2.37 -5.20
C TYR A 186 14.30 2.66 -4.83
N PHE A 187 14.94 1.80 -4.04
CA PHE A 187 16.32 2.01 -3.59
C PHE A 187 17.32 1.89 -4.75
N LEU A 188 17.11 0.96 -5.67
CA LEU A 188 17.94 0.84 -6.87
C LEU A 188 17.85 2.11 -7.73
N ALA A 189 16.66 2.67 -7.92
CA ALA A 189 16.51 3.92 -8.67
C ALA A 189 17.24 5.08 -8.00
N LEU A 190 17.14 5.20 -6.67
CA LEU A 190 17.89 6.22 -5.92
C LEU A 190 19.40 6.03 -6.04
N GLU A 191 19.90 4.80 -5.92
CA GLU A 191 21.33 4.50 -6.05
C GLU A 191 21.85 4.87 -7.44
N ILE A 192 21.11 4.51 -8.49
CA ILE A 192 21.51 4.77 -9.88
C ILE A 192 21.44 6.26 -10.22
N THR A 193 20.46 7.00 -9.69
CA THR A 193 20.21 8.39 -10.09
C THR A 193 20.93 9.43 -9.24
N ALA A 194 21.10 9.17 -7.95
CA ALA A 194 21.61 10.15 -6.99
C ALA A 194 22.72 9.59 -6.07
N GLY A 195 22.82 8.27 -5.93
CA GLY A 195 23.70 7.60 -4.96
C GLY A 195 23.11 7.66 -3.54
N LEU A 196 22.93 6.50 -2.92
CA LEU A 196 22.40 6.40 -1.57
C LEU A 196 23.46 6.85 -0.56
N ARG A 197 23.03 7.64 0.43
CA ARG A 197 23.84 7.92 1.62
C ARG A 197 23.76 6.82 2.67
N TRP A 198 22.72 6.00 2.58
CA TRP A 198 22.52 4.85 3.44
C TRP A 198 23.44 3.69 3.04
N THR A 199 23.98 2.99 4.03
CA THR A 199 24.77 1.77 3.78
C THR A 199 23.88 0.64 3.28
N ILE A 200 24.49 -0.35 2.61
CA ILE A 200 23.81 -1.57 2.16
C ILE A 200 23.06 -2.29 3.29
N THR A 201 23.62 -2.27 4.49
CA THR A 201 22.98 -2.86 5.68
C THR A 201 21.66 -2.16 6.01
N LEU A 202 21.60 -0.84 5.87
CA LEU A 202 20.44 -0.05 6.25
C LEU A 202 19.30 -0.18 5.23
N TRP A 203 19.58 0.06 3.94
CA TRP A 203 18.52 -0.04 2.92
C TRP A 203 18.14 -1.49 2.61
N GLY A 204 19.10 -2.42 2.64
CA GLY A 204 18.82 -3.87 2.57
C GLY A 204 17.98 -4.35 3.75
N GLY A 205 18.31 -3.91 4.98
CA GLY A 205 17.51 -4.19 6.17
C GLY A 205 16.10 -3.62 6.09
N ALA A 206 15.94 -2.39 5.57
CA ALA A 206 14.64 -1.76 5.37
C ALA A 206 13.74 -2.55 4.38
N ILE A 207 14.32 -3.07 3.29
CA ILE A 207 13.60 -3.94 2.33
C ILE A 207 13.09 -5.21 3.03
N VAL A 208 13.96 -5.88 3.81
CA VAL A 208 13.59 -7.09 4.54
C VAL A 208 12.48 -6.81 5.55
N LEU A 209 12.59 -5.74 6.33
CA LEU A 209 11.58 -5.35 7.30
C LEU A 209 10.25 -4.96 6.63
N ALA A 210 10.28 -4.31 5.47
CA ALA A 210 9.08 -4.03 4.68
C ALA A 210 8.37 -5.33 4.23
N GLY A 211 9.15 -6.34 3.81
CA GLY A 211 8.66 -7.69 3.53
C GLY A 211 8.01 -8.35 4.74
N ILE A 212 8.66 -8.28 5.91
CA ILE A 212 8.12 -8.82 7.17
C ILE A 212 6.81 -8.11 7.54
N ALA A 213 6.77 -6.77 7.46
CA ALA A 213 5.55 -5.99 7.72
C ALA A 213 4.41 -6.40 6.80
N GLY A 214 4.67 -6.55 5.50
CA GLY A 214 3.69 -7.07 4.55
C GLY A 214 3.23 -8.49 4.88
N GLY A 215 4.17 -9.37 5.24
CA GLY A 215 3.88 -10.72 5.72
C GLY A 215 2.97 -10.73 6.95
N LEU A 216 3.21 -9.86 7.93
CA LEU A 216 2.36 -9.71 9.12
C LEU A 216 0.92 -9.30 8.75
N MET A 217 0.76 -8.39 7.78
CA MET A 217 -0.57 -8.01 7.28
C MET A 217 -1.36 -9.18 6.71
N SER A 218 -0.70 -10.19 6.15
CA SER A 218 -1.39 -11.37 5.64
C SER A 218 -2.05 -12.21 6.74
N TYR A 219 -1.51 -12.22 7.96
CA TYR A 219 -2.09 -12.96 9.10
C TYR A 219 -3.38 -12.33 9.61
N LEU A 220 -3.57 -11.03 9.42
CA LEU A 220 -4.86 -10.37 9.69
C LEU A 220 -5.97 -10.87 8.77
N LEU A 221 -5.59 -11.43 7.61
CA LEU A 221 -6.54 -11.90 6.61
C LEU A 221 -6.67 -13.43 6.57
N VAL A 222 -5.57 -14.15 6.80
CA VAL A 222 -5.53 -15.62 6.78
C VAL A 222 -4.87 -16.13 8.06
N LEU A 223 -5.73 -16.49 9.02
CA LEU A 223 -5.29 -17.04 10.30
C LEU A 223 -4.56 -18.39 10.11
N PRO A 224 -3.62 -18.73 10.99
CA PRO A 224 -3.05 -20.07 11.04
C PRO A 224 -4.13 -21.13 11.24
N SER A 225 -4.01 -22.27 10.56
CA SER A 225 -4.99 -23.37 10.55
C SER A 225 -5.09 -24.17 11.86
N GLY A 226 -4.92 -23.53 13.02
CA GLY A 226 -4.91 -24.16 14.35
C GLY A 226 -5.92 -23.63 15.36
N PHE A 227 -6.81 -22.70 14.97
CA PHE A 227 -7.81 -22.09 15.86
C PHE A 227 -9.25 -22.58 15.62
N VAL A 228 -9.43 -23.80 15.11
CA VAL A 228 -10.73 -24.47 15.24
C VAL A 228 -10.69 -25.19 16.58
N GLU A 229 -11.18 -24.51 17.61
CA GLU A 229 -11.47 -25.09 18.90
C GLU A 229 -12.36 -26.32 18.68
N SER A 230 -11.89 -27.49 19.11
CA SER A 230 -12.63 -28.76 19.04
C SER A 230 -13.87 -28.70 19.94
N THR A 231 -14.90 -27.98 19.52
CA THR A 231 -16.23 -28.02 20.15
C THR A 231 -17.12 -29.00 19.42
N GLU A 232 -16.63 -30.22 19.24
CA GLU A 232 -17.49 -31.39 19.02
C GLU A 232 -17.36 -32.29 20.25
N LYS A 233 -18.05 -31.90 21.33
CA LYS A 233 -18.40 -32.87 22.38
C LYS A 233 -19.56 -33.70 21.85
N ALA A 234 -19.28 -34.98 21.62
CA ALA A 234 -20.20 -36.02 21.17
C ALA A 234 -21.52 -36.05 21.99
N PRO A 235 -22.63 -36.53 21.39
CA PRO A 235 -23.88 -36.70 22.10
C PRO A 235 -23.74 -37.80 23.16
N ILE A 236 -24.04 -37.46 24.41
CA ILE A 236 -24.21 -38.45 25.48
C ILE A 236 -25.50 -39.21 25.16
N ARG A 237 -25.36 -40.53 24.98
CA ARG A 237 -26.46 -41.49 24.88
C ARG A 237 -27.10 -41.72 26.24
#